data_AF-A0A2D9B4B4-F1
#
_entry.id   AF-A0A2D9B4B4-F1
#
_cell.length_a   1.000
_cell.length_b   1.000
_cell.length_c   1.000
_cell.angle_alpha   90.00
_cell.angle_beta   90.00
_cell.angle_gamma   90.00
#
_symmetry.space_group_name_H-M   'P 1'
#
loop_
_entity.id
_entity.type
_entity.pdbx_description
1 polymer ?
#
loop_
_entity_poly.entity_id
_entity_poly.type
_entity_poly.pdbx_seq_one_letter_code
_entity_poly.pdbx_strand_id
1 'polypeptide(L)'
;MLETSILGAFNGADQAYIYIWLSKKHKFVYVGMTNSYTGTIGRAGAHFNRKGTLRKRFIETRGYEVNDVDDILLLSFPLPKTREFTSVEKSYREAVEYLVQKELILLRGKLNPTFDVISWVRLSPRTGNSKIKKLAASIVNSFETNYSRF
;
A
#
# COMPACT_ATOMS: atom_id res chain seq x y z
N MET A 1 -5.19 7.92 28.07
CA MET A 1 -6.13 7.41 27.05
C MET A 1 -5.49 7.61 25.69
N LEU A 2 -5.43 6.58 24.84
CA LEU A 2 -4.97 6.71 23.46
C LEU A 2 -6.21 6.69 22.56
N GLU A 3 -6.36 7.71 21.72
CA GLU A 3 -7.45 7.82 20.76
C GLU A 3 -6.94 7.47 19.37
N THR A 4 -7.56 6.49 18.71
CA THR A 4 -7.21 6.05 17.36
C THR A 4 -8.37 6.34 16.41
N SER A 5 -8.19 7.29 15.51
CA SER A 5 -9.19 7.62 14.49
C SER A 5 -9.16 6.60 13.34
N ILE A 6 -10.30 6.00 13.03
CA ILE A 6 -10.47 5.12 11.86
C ILE A 6 -11.55 5.75 10.97
N LEU A 7 -11.13 6.26 9.81
CA LEU A 7 -12.00 6.92 8.83
C LEU A 7 -11.85 6.24 7.46
N GLY A 8 -12.94 6.18 6.69
CA GLY A 8 -12.92 5.67 5.31
C GLY A 8 -12.63 4.17 5.17
N ALA A 9 -12.77 3.38 6.24
CA ALA A 9 -12.69 1.92 6.16
C ALA A 9 -13.85 1.36 5.33
N PHE A 10 -13.58 0.33 4.52
CA PHE A 10 -14.60 -0.34 3.72
C PHE A 10 -14.57 -1.85 3.89
N ASN A 11 -15.71 -2.49 3.57
CA ASN A 11 -15.86 -3.95 3.57
C ASN A 11 -15.12 -4.55 2.37
N GLY A 12 -14.21 -5.49 2.62
CA GLY A 12 -13.43 -6.16 1.58
C GLY A 12 -14.20 -7.21 0.77
N ALA A 13 -15.46 -7.48 1.10
CA ALA A 13 -16.31 -8.39 0.33
C ALA A 13 -16.35 -8.00 -1.16
N ASP A 14 -15.82 -8.88 -2.01
CA ASP A 14 -15.67 -8.71 -3.46
C ASP A 14 -14.89 -7.47 -3.91
N GLN A 15 -14.00 -6.94 -3.06
CA GLN A 15 -13.20 -5.76 -3.36
C GLN A 15 -11.72 -6.04 -3.16
N ALA A 16 -11.00 -6.19 -4.27
CA ALA A 16 -9.54 -6.14 -4.26
C ALA A 16 -9.03 -4.71 -4.21
N TYR A 17 -7.88 -4.47 -3.60
CA TYR A 17 -7.29 -3.14 -3.53
C TYR A 17 -5.77 -3.18 -3.38
N ILE A 18 -5.13 -2.11 -3.84
CA ILE A 18 -3.77 -1.75 -3.42
C ILE A 18 -3.90 -0.91 -2.17
N TYR A 19 -3.02 -1.14 -1.19
CA TYR A 19 -2.92 -0.29 -0.02
C TYR A 19 -1.50 0.26 0.11
N ILE A 20 -1.43 1.47 0.65
CA ILE A 20 -0.19 2.15 0.95
C ILE A 20 -0.22 2.59 2.41
N TRP A 21 0.68 2.04 3.22
CA TRP A 21 0.97 2.60 4.54
C TRP A 21 2.02 3.68 4.37
N LEU A 22 1.87 4.81 5.04
CA LEU A 22 2.90 5.84 5.04
C LEU A 22 3.03 6.53 6.39
N SER A 23 4.19 7.15 6.58
CA SER A 23 4.44 8.17 7.60
C SER A 23 5.34 9.23 6.99
N LYS A 24 4.99 10.50 7.20
CA LYS A 24 5.75 11.65 6.69
C LYS A 24 6.89 12.00 7.63
N LYS A 25 6.68 11.90 8.94
CA LYS A 25 7.71 12.12 9.97
C LYS A 25 8.80 11.04 9.92
N HIS A 26 8.40 9.78 9.80
CA HIS A 26 9.30 8.62 9.76
C HIS A 26 9.71 8.25 8.32
N LYS A 27 9.27 9.04 7.34
CA LYS A 27 9.70 9.04 5.93
C LYS A 27 9.61 7.66 5.28
N PHE A 28 8.53 6.91 5.48
CA PHE A 28 8.40 5.59 4.88
C PHE A 28 7.08 5.41 4.13
N VAL A 29 7.13 4.51 3.16
CA VAL A 29 6.00 4.02 2.39
C VAL A 29 6.09 2.49 2.31
N TYR A 30 4.99 1.80 2.56
CA TYR A 30 4.85 0.36 2.32
C TYR A 30 3.68 0.14 1.38
N VAL A 31 3.93 -0.47 0.23
CA VAL A 31 2.90 -0.83 -0.74
C VAL A 31 2.54 -2.31 -0.57
N GLY A 32 1.27 -2.62 -0.70
CA GLY A 32 0.86 -4.01 -0.86
C GLY A 32 -0.51 -4.17 -1.50
N MET A 33 -0.92 -5.42 -1.72
CA MET A 33 -2.22 -5.75 -2.32
C MET A 33 -2.99 -6.78 -1.50
N THR A 34 -4.30 -6.82 -1.69
CA THR A 34 -5.16 -7.87 -1.11
C THR A 34 -6.49 -7.99 -1.86
N ASN A 35 -7.14 -9.13 -1.67
CA ASN A 35 -8.55 -9.39 -1.96
C ASN A 35 -9.25 -10.02 -0.73
N SER A 36 -8.72 -9.75 0.48
CA SER A 36 -9.27 -10.27 1.73
C SER A 36 -10.63 -9.66 2.03
N TYR A 37 -11.57 -10.49 2.50
CA TYR A 37 -12.91 -10.07 2.89
C TYR A 37 -12.92 -9.06 4.05
N THR A 38 -11.88 -9.06 4.88
CA THR A 38 -11.80 -8.24 6.10
C THR A 38 -11.46 -6.76 5.87
N GLY A 39 -11.29 -6.37 4.60
CA GLY A 39 -11.06 -4.97 4.22
C GLY A 39 -9.83 -4.35 4.90
N THR A 40 -9.86 -3.03 5.03
CA THR A 40 -8.77 -2.18 5.54
C THR A 40 -8.37 -2.55 6.98
N ILE A 41 -9.35 -2.79 7.87
CA ILE A 41 -9.11 -3.08 9.30
C ILE A 41 -8.44 -4.45 9.48
N GLY A 42 -8.95 -5.49 8.82
CA GLY A 42 -8.32 -6.80 8.93
C GLY A 42 -6.93 -6.82 8.31
N ARG A 43 -6.69 -6.01 7.28
CA ARG A 43 -5.36 -5.89 6.69
C ARG A 43 -4.37 -5.19 7.62
N ALA A 44 -4.82 -4.21 8.40
CA ALA A 44 -4.04 -3.63 9.49
C ALA A 44 -3.62 -4.72 10.50
N GLY A 45 -4.58 -5.48 11.03
CA GLY A 45 -4.26 -6.57 11.98
C GLY A 45 -3.25 -7.60 11.44
N ALA A 46 -3.33 -7.92 10.14
CA ALA A 46 -2.38 -8.84 9.50
C ALA A 46 -0.94 -8.29 9.40
N HIS A 47 -0.77 -6.96 9.34
CA HIS A 47 0.51 -6.30 9.13
C HIS A 47 1.21 -5.85 10.42
N PHE A 48 0.44 -5.54 11.46
CA PHE A 48 0.96 -5.06 12.74
C PHE A 48 1.17 -6.16 13.78
N ASN A 49 0.74 -7.40 13.52
CA ASN A 49 1.04 -8.52 14.41
C ASN A 49 2.53 -8.90 14.41
N ARG A 50 2.94 -9.78 15.35
CA ARG A 50 4.33 -10.21 15.54
C ARG A 50 5.00 -10.80 14.29
N LYS A 51 4.23 -11.37 13.36
CA LYS A 51 4.72 -11.96 12.10
C LYS A 51 4.38 -11.09 10.88
N GLY A 52 3.83 -9.90 11.10
CA GLY A 52 3.36 -9.00 10.07
C GLY A 52 4.53 -8.46 9.24
N THR A 53 4.35 -8.44 7.92
CA THR A 53 5.42 -8.06 7.01
C THR A 53 5.75 -6.57 7.11
N LEU A 54 4.76 -5.69 7.35
CA LEU A 54 5.02 -4.28 7.60
C LEU A 54 5.91 -4.10 8.84
N ARG A 55 5.52 -4.66 10.00
CA ARG A 55 6.30 -4.57 11.24
C ARG A 55 7.75 -5.05 11.02
N LYS A 56 7.90 -6.24 10.41
CA LYS A 56 9.23 -6.80 10.11
C LYS A 56 10.07 -5.86 9.23
N ARG A 57 9.53 -5.39 8.10
CA ARG A 57 10.25 -4.51 7.17
C ARG A 57 10.58 -3.16 7.77
N PHE A 58 9.68 -2.63 8.59
CA PHE A 58 9.88 -1.37 9.27
C PHE A 58 11.06 -1.46 10.24
N ILE A 59 11.09 -2.49 11.11
CA ILE A 59 12.20 -2.72 12.03
C ILE A 59 13.52 -2.93 11.27
N GLU A 60 13.51 -3.75 10.21
CA GLU A 60 14.71 -3.99 9.38
C GLU A 60 15.28 -2.70 8.75
N THR A 61 14.41 -1.74 8.40
CA THR A 61 14.82 -0.52 7.69
C THR A 61 15.07 0.67 8.61
N ARG A 62 14.38 0.74 9.75
CA ARG A 62 14.38 1.89 10.66
C ARG A 62 15.03 1.62 12.01
N GLY A 63 15.14 0.35 12.41
CA GLY A 63 15.81 -0.05 13.66
C GLY A 63 14.97 0.11 14.93
N TYR A 64 13.68 0.45 14.82
CA TYR A 64 12.75 0.57 15.96
C TYR A 64 11.33 0.08 15.58
N GLU A 65 10.41 0.06 16.53
CA GLU A 65 9.09 -0.54 16.39
C GLU A 65 8.12 0.40 15.66
N VAL A 66 7.25 -0.17 14.81
CA VAL A 66 6.21 0.60 14.11
C VAL A 66 5.18 1.22 15.06
N ASN A 67 5.08 0.69 16.28
CA ASN A 67 4.21 1.24 17.33
C ASN A 67 4.69 2.62 17.83
N ASP A 68 5.94 2.99 17.55
CA ASP A 68 6.51 4.30 17.93
C ASP A 68 6.23 5.39 16.87
N VAL A 69 5.45 5.05 15.84
CA VAL A 69 5.06 5.96 14.74
C VAL A 69 3.70 6.58 15.06
N ASP A 70 3.66 7.91 15.16
CA ASP A 70 2.47 8.66 15.60
C ASP A 70 1.62 9.24 14.45
N ASP A 71 2.10 9.18 13.21
CA ASP A 71 1.47 9.78 12.01
C ASP A 71 1.20 8.74 10.91
N ILE A 72 0.95 7.49 11.28
CA ILE A 72 0.75 6.43 10.31
C ILE A 72 -0.61 6.56 9.61
N LEU A 73 -0.58 6.56 8.27
CA LEU A 73 -1.77 6.61 7.43
C LEU A 73 -1.88 5.34 6.58
N LEU A 74 -3.11 4.89 6.38
CA LEU A 74 -3.44 3.81 5.45
C LEU A 74 -4.29 4.36 4.30
N LEU A 75 -3.71 4.39 3.11
CA LEU A 75 -4.42 4.68 1.88
C LEU A 75 -4.86 3.37 1.24
N SER A 76 -6.11 3.31 0.78
CA SER A 76 -6.64 2.14 0.08
C SER A 76 -7.19 2.56 -1.29
N PHE A 77 -6.75 1.86 -2.33
CA PHE A 77 -7.09 2.13 -3.73
C PHE A 77 -7.86 0.93 -4.30
N PRO A 78 -9.20 1.00 -4.35
CA PRO A 78 -10.03 -0.05 -4.90
C PRO A 78 -9.64 -0.40 -6.35
N LEU A 79 -9.48 -1.69 -6.62
CA LEU A 79 -9.29 -2.22 -7.97
C LEU A 79 -10.65 -2.54 -8.62
N PRO A 80 -10.73 -2.67 -9.96
CA PRO A 80 -11.96 -3.07 -10.63
C PRO A 80 -12.52 -4.38 -10.07
N LYS A 81 -13.86 -4.48 -9.93
CA LYS A 81 -14.57 -5.68 -9.46
C LYS A 81 -14.67 -6.76 -10.55
N THR A 82 -13.63 -6.94 -11.35
CA THR A 82 -13.54 -8.00 -12.36
C THR A 82 -12.86 -9.23 -11.78
N ARG A 83 -13.15 -10.41 -12.34
CA ARG A 83 -12.57 -11.69 -11.90
C ARG A 83 -11.04 -11.70 -11.88
N GLU A 84 -10.41 -10.91 -12.76
CA GLU A 84 -8.96 -10.71 -12.82
C GLU A 84 -8.39 -10.23 -11.47
N PHE A 85 -9.12 -9.38 -10.75
CA PHE A 85 -8.67 -8.83 -9.47
C PHE A 85 -9.30 -9.48 -8.25
N THR A 86 -10.50 -10.06 -8.34
CA THR A 86 -11.18 -10.63 -7.17
C THR A 86 -10.87 -12.11 -6.95
N SER A 87 -10.41 -12.83 -7.98
CA SER A 87 -10.11 -14.27 -7.88
C SER A 87 -8.86 -14.58 -7.03
N VAL A 88 -8.68 -15.86 -6.69
CA VAL A 88 -7.51 -16.36 -5.95
C VAL A 88 -6.19 -16.11 -6.70
N GLU A 89 -6.24 -16.10 -8.04
CA GLU A 89 -5.13 -15.73 -8.92
C GLU A 89 -4.66 -14.31 -8.61
N LYS A 90 -3.35 -14.09 -8.44
CA LYS A 90 -2.79 -12.85 -7.91
C LYS A 90 -2.01 -12.03 -8.92
N SER A 91 -1.67 -12.57 -10.09
CA SER A 91 -0.73 -11.99 -11.04
C SER A 91 -1.12 -10.58 -11.49
N TYR A 92 -2.42 -10.32 -11.67
CA TYR A 92 -2.93 -8.99 -12.00
C TYR A 92 -2.74 -8.00 -10.84
N ARG A 93 -3.03 -8.41 -9.59
CA ARG A 93 -2.81 -7.57 -8.40
C ARG A 93 -1.33 -7.31 -8.15
N GLU A 94 -0.50 -8.35 -8.26
CA GLU A 94 0.95 -8.26 -8.15
C GLU A 94 1.57 -7.36 -9.22
N ALA A 95 1.02 -7.36 -10.45
CA ALA A 95 1.48 -6.45 -11.49
C ALA A 95 1.14 -4.98 -11.18
N VAL A 96 -0.06 -4.71 -10.66
CA VAL A 96 -0.41 -3.34 -10.22
C VAL A 96 0.51 -2.92 -9.05
N GLU A 97 0.65 -3.77 -8.03
CA GLU A 97 1.52 -3.54 -6.87
C GLU A 97 2.97 -3.24 -7.30
N TYR A 98 3.53 -4.07 -8.19
CA TYR A 98 4.87 -3.89 -8.73
C TYR A 98 5.05 -2.55 -9.42
N LEU A 99 4.13 -2.18 -10.31
CA LEU A 99 4.21 -0.91 -11.04
C LEU A 99 4.05 0.29 -10.12
N VAL A 100 3.10 0.26 -9.19
CA VAL A 100 2.92 1.32 -8.19
C VAL A 100 4.19 1.48 -7.36
N GLN A 101 4.73 0.39 -6.81
CA GLN A 101 5.96 0.44 -6.03
C GLN A 101 7.15 0.99 -6.84
N LYS A 102 7.31 0.53 -8.09
CA LYS A 102 8.38 1.00 -8.97
C LYS A 102 8.32 2.52 -9.18
N GLU A 103 7.14 3.06 -9.50
CA GLU A 103 6.97 4.49 -9.72
C GLU A 103 7.16 5.30 -8.44
N LEU A 104 6.66 4.81 -7.29
CA LEU A 104 6.89 5.49 -6.00
C LEU A 104 8.38 5.54 -5.62
N ILE A 105 9.17 4.52 -5.95
CA ILE A 105 10.63 4.54 -5.78
C ILE A 105 11.27 5.66 -6.62
N LEU A 106 10.76 5.91 -7.83
CA LEU A 106 11.25 6.99 -8.70
C LEU A 106 10.81 8.39 -8.21
N LEU A 107 9.62 8.49 -7.59
CA LEU A 107 9.07 9.74 -7.06
C LEU A 107 9.62 10.13 -5.69
N ARG A 108 10.18 9.18 -4.92
CA ARG A 108 10.51 9.35 -3.50
C ARG A 108 11.40 10.54 -3.15
N GLY A 109 12.29 10.93 -4.07
CA GLY A 109 13.20 12.08 -3.92
C GLY A 109 12.64 13.40 -4.46
N LYS A 110 11.51 13.37 -5.16
CA LYS A 110 10.83 14.55 -5.74
C LYS A 110 9.76 15.12 -4.82
N LEU A 111 9.21 14.28 -3.94
CA LEU A 111 8.17 14.67 -2.99
C LEU A 111 8.79 15.18 -1.68
N ASN A 112 8.07 16.09 -1.01
CA ASN A 112 8.47 16.67 0.27
C ASN A 112 7.41 16.40 1.35
N PRO A 113 7.76 15.77 2.48
CA PRO A 113 9.06 15.17 2.78
C PRO A 113 9.37 13.99 1.86
N THR A 114 10.66 13.68 1.71
CA THR A 114 11.09 12.47 1.00
C THR A 114 10.73 11.23 1.83
N PHE A 115 10.70 10.06 1.18
CA PHE A 115 10.43 8.79 1.84
C PHE A 115 11.26 7.64 1.26
N ASP A 116 11.27 6.50 1.96
CA ASP A 116 11.74 5.23 1.44
C ASP A 116 10.57 4.27 1.24
N VAL A 117 10.60 3.51 0.14
CA VAL A 117 9.67 2.39 -0.05
C VAL A 117 10.29 1.14 0.58
N ILE A 118 9.64 0.62 1.63
CA ILE A 118 10.18 -0.48 2.47
C ILE A 118 9.55 -1.84 2.15
N SER A 119 8.52 -1.88 1.31
CA SER A 119 7.92 -3.11 0.79
C SER A 119 8.82 -3.76 -0.26
N TRP A 120 8.65 -5.06 -0.49
CA TRP A 120 9.39 -5.81 -1.50
C TRP A 120 8.40 -6.52 -2.40
N VAL A 121 8.53 -6.32 -3.72
CA VAL A 121 7.65 -6.92 -4.72
C VAL A 121 8.49 -7.50 -5.85
N ARG A 122 8.01 -8.61 -6.43
CA ARG A 122 8.64 -9.27 -7.58
C ARG A 122 8.00 -8.80 -8.86
N LEU A 123 8.76 -8.82 -9.96
CA LEU A 123 8.21 -8.59 -11.28
C LEU A 123 7.09 -9.62 -11.56
N SER A 124 5.95 -9.12 -12.04
CA SER A 124 4.82 -9.97 -12.46
C SER A 124 4.70 -10.01 -13.99
N PRO A 125 4.28 -11.15 -14.59
CA PRO A 125 4.12 -11.29 -16.03
C PRO A 125 3.06 -10.37 -16.64
N ARG A 126 2.16 -9.78 -15.85
CA ARG A 126 1.08 -8.90 -16.34
C ARG A 126 1.47 -7.42 -16.44
N THR A 127 2.72 -7.07 -16.10
CA THR A 127 3.22 -5.68 -16.12
C THR A 127 3.25 -5.05 -17.52
N GLY A 128 3.26 -5.86 -18.59
CA GLY A 128 3.15 -5.39 -19.97
C GLY A 128 1.75 -4.89 -20.37
N ASN A 129 0.70 -5.29 -19.64
CA ASN A 129 -0.70 -5.00 -19.99
C ASN A 129 -1.02 -3.51 -19.85
N SER A 130 -1.55 -2.89 -20.91
CA SER A 130 -1.87 -1.46 -20.95
C SER A 130 -2.93 -1.03 -19.93
N LYS A 131 -3.94 -1.87 -19.65
CA LYS A 131 -4.95 -1.61 -18.62
C LYS A 131 -4.32 -1.54 -17.24
N ILE A 132 -3.37 -2.44 -16.96
CA ILE A 132 -2.66 -2.52 -15.68
C ILE A 132 -1.72 -1.33 -15.49
N LYS A 133 -1.01 -0.92 -16.55
CA LYS A 133 -0.20 0.31 -16.53
C LYS A 133 -1.05 1.55 -16.25
N LYS A 134 -2.19 1.71 -16.92
CA LYS A 134 -3.11 2.83 -16.69
C LYS A 134 -3.64 2.85 -15.26
N LEU A 135 -4.00 1.68 -14.73
CA LEU A 135 -4.49 1.55 -13.36
C LEU A 135 -3.42 1.91 -12.33
N ALA A 136 -2.20 1.41 -12.49
CA ALA A 136 -1.07 1.76 -11.63
C ALA A 136 -0.74 3.26 -11.69
N ALA A 137 -0.71 3.84 -12.90
CA ALA A 137 -0.48 5.27 -13.08
C ALA A 137 -1.56 6.13 -12.39
N SER A 138 -2.83 5.72 -12.47
CA SER A 138 -3.92 6.41 -11.75
C SER A 138 -3.71 6.40 -10.23
N ILE A 139 -3.29 5.27 -9.66
CA ILE A 139 -2.99 5.15 -8.23
C ILE A 139 -1.81 6.06 -7.85
N VAL A 140 -0.73 6.05 -8.63
CA VAL A 140 0.46 6.86 -8.40
C VAL A 140 0.13 8.36 -8.48
N ASN A 141 -0.61 8.78 -9.51
CA ASN A 141 -1.03 10.18 -9.66
C ASN A 141 -1.91 10.62 -8.49
N SER A 142 -2.82 9.76 -8.04
CA SER A 142 -3.67 10.05 -6.87
C SER A 142 -2.84 10.17 -5.59
N PHE A 143 -1.86 9.29 -5.39
CA PHE A 143 -0.92 9.38 -4.26
C PHE A 143 -0.13 10.70 -4.31
N GLU A 144 0.50 11.01 -5.45
CA GLU A 144 1.32 12.21 -5.64
C GLU A 144 0.52 13.49 -5.42
N THR A 145 -0.67 13.59 -6.04
CA THR A 145 -1.55 14.77 -5.94
C THR A 145 -1.97 15.07 -4.51
N ASN A 146 -2.16 14.03 -3.70
CA ASN A 146 -2.63 14.17 -2.32
C ASN A 146 -1.51 14.12 -1.28
N TYR A 147 -0.27 13.81 -1.67
CA TYR A 147 0.84 13.61 -0.73
C TYR A 147 1.14 14.84 0.15
N SER A 148 0.96 16.04 -0.40
CA SER A 148 1.13 17.29 0.35
C SER A 148 0.02 17.54 1.36
N ARG A 149 -1.17 16.95 1.17
CA ARG A 149 -2.36 17.12 2.03
C ARG A 149 -2.38 16.14 3.20
N PHE A 150 -1.74 14.99 3.04
CA PHE A 150 -1.50 14.01 4.11
C PHE A 150 -0.53 14.58 5.15
#